data_AF-A0A6A0JNC9-F1
#
_entry.id   AF-A0A6A0JNC9-F1
#
_cell.length_a   1.000
_cell.length_b   1.000
_cell.length_c   1.000
_cell.angle_alpha   90.00
_cell.angle_beta   90.00
_cell.angle_gamma   90.00
#
_symmetry.space_group_name_H-M   'P 1'
#
loop_
_entity.id
_entity.type
_entity.pdbx_description
1 polymer ?
#
loop_
_entity_poly.entity_id
_entity_poly.type
_entity_poly.pdbx_seq_one_letter_code
_entity_poly.pdbx_strand_id
1 'polypeptide(L)'
;MSSVPETQHHEGKHPTFKQYVFIALILFVITAIEFVIIVPESMQGAPVSLAPLIILSAIKFGIVIMYYMHLRFDHRLLSIVFLSGLVLAFAAFSWLMILFSAFTPEPREYARAHAVPFTHGDSGHMAKADDGSHGADSGHVESHSEEETEPVSESSAPASDAMVGQTVFTGVAGCAGCHMIEGVPGAVGQLGPDLTNIGTVGDTRVSGMSARDYIVDSIKNPAAYVVDGYAPIMPAGLADQMTDDEFNSLVDFLMSKQ
;
A
#
# COMPACT_ATOMS: atom_id res chain seq x y z
N MET A 1 -34.06 -75.19 5.64
CA MET A 1 -33.13 -74.54 4.69
C MET A 1 -33.33 -73.04 4.85
N SER A 2 -32.52 -72.41 5.69
CA SER A 2 -32.55 -70.96 5.88
C SER A 2 -31.22 -70.42 5.36
N SER A 3 -31.24 -69.87 4.16
CA SER A 3 -30.09 -69.20 3.56
C SER A 3 -29.90 -67.85 4.25
N VAL A 4 -28.82 -67.75 5.02
CA VAL A 4 -28.29 -66.48 5.54
C VAL A 4 -27.84 -65.64 4.34
N PRO A 5 -28.27 -64.38 4.20
CA PRO A 5 -27.73 -63.52 3.15
C PRO A 5 -26.29 -63.16 3.52
N GLU A 6 -25.36 -63.55 2.64
CA GLU A 6 -23.96 -63.18 2.71
C GLU A 6 -23.85 -61.66 2.58
N THR A 7 -23.48 -60.98 3.67
CA THR A 7 -23.22 -59.55 3.68
C THR A 7 -21.98 -59.28 2.84
N GLN A 8 -22.17 -58.85 1.60
CA GLN A 8 -21.10 -58.35 0.75
C GLN A 8 -20.52 -57.09 1.41
N HIS A 9 -19.36 -57.25 2.05
CA HIS A 9 -18.55 -56.13 2.51
C HIS A 9 -18.09 -55.33 1.28
N HIS A 10 -18.67 -54.15 1.08
CA HIS A 10 -18.14 -53.17 0.16
C HIS A 10 -16.75 -52.75 0.66
N GLU A 11 -15.68 -53.28 0.05
CA GLU A 11 -14.31 -52.83 0.28
C GLU A 11 -14.19 -51.37 -0.19
N GLY A 12 -14.30 -50.44 0.76
CA GLY A 12 -14.03 -49.02 0.55
C GLY A 12 -12.58 -48.84 0.13
N LYS A 13 -12.37 -48.26 -1.06
CA LYS A 13 -11.08 -48.06 -1.71
C LYS A 13 -10.29 -46.93 -1.05
N HIS A 14 -9.93 -47.09 0.21
CA HIS A 14 -9.19 -46.08 0.97
C HIS A 14 -7.67 -46.25 0.73
N PRO A 15 -6.94 -45.14 0.48
CA PRO A 15 -5.49 -45.19 0.35
C PRO A 15 -4.84 -45.64 1.66
N THR A 16 -3.77 -46.43 1.53
CA THR A 16 -3.06 -47.00 2.69
C THR A 16 -2.25 -45.92 3.42
N PHE A 17 -2.02 -46.10 4.72
CA PHE A 17 -1.18 -45.19 5.52
C PHE A 17 0.19 -44.91 4.88
N LYS A 18 0.82 -45.95 4.31
CA LYS A 18 2.11 -45.84 3.61
C LYS A 18 2.04 -44.91 2.40
N GLN A 19 0.90 -44.87 1.72
CA GLN A 19 0.68 -44.00 0.57
C GLN A 19 0.63 -42.52 0.97
N TYR A 20 -0.02 -42.19 2.09
CA TYR A 20 -0.04 -40.81 2.60
C TYR A 20 1.36 -40.32 3.00
N VAL A 21 2.12 -41.14 3.72
CA VAL A 21 3.50 -40.79 4.11
C VAL A 21 4.38 -40.54 2.89
N PHE A 22 4.25 -41.36 1.85
CA PHE A 22 4.99 -41.16 0.61
C PHE A 22 4.61 -39.85 -0.10
N ILE A 23 3.32 -39.53 -0.18
CA ILE A 23 2.85 -38.28 -0.79
C ILE A 23 3.29 -37.07 0.06
N ALA A 24 3.24 -37.16 1.38
CA ALA A 24 3.75 -36.11 2.29
C ALA A 24 5.22 -35.80 2.02
N LEU A 25 6.04 -36.84 1.82
CA LEU A 25 7.46 -36.69 1.49
C LEU A 25 7.64 -35.96 0.15
N ILE A 26 6.87 -36.31 -0.87
CA ILE A 26 6.90 -35.61 -2.17
C ILE A 26 6.55 -34.12 -1.98
N LEU A 27 5.49 -33.81 -1.25
CA LEU A 27 5.08 -32.43 -0.98
C LEU A 27 6.14 -31.65 -0.20
N PHE A 28 6.82 -32.31 0.75
CA PHE A 28 7.93 -31.74 1.50
C PHE A 28 9.11 -31.41 0.58
N VAL A 29 9.49 -32.32 -0.31
CA VAL A 29 10.56 -32.09 -1.29
C VAL A 29 10.21 -30.93 -2.23
N ILE A 30 8.97 -30.88 -2.75
CA ILE A 30 8.51 -29.74 -3.56
C ILE A 30 8.65 -28.43 -2.78
N THR A 31 8.22 -28.40 -1.52
CA THR A 31 8.30 -27.20 -0.67
C THR A 31 9.75 -26.78 -0.39
N ALA A 32 10.66 -27.74 -0.20
CA ALA A 32 12.09 -27.45 -0.06
C ALA A 32 12.69 -26.84 -1.34
N ILE A 33 12.31 -27.36 -2.51
CA ILE A 33 12.72 -26.80 -3.80
C ILE A 33 12.17 -25.37 -3.96
N GLU A 34 10.89 -25.14 -3.64
CA GLU A 34 10.28 -23.80 -3.66
C GLU A 34 11.08 -22.82 -2.78
N PHE A 35 11.44 -23.22 -1.56
CA PHE A 35 12.22 -22.38 -0.65
C PHE A 35 13.61 -22.06 -1.19
N VAL A 36 14.33 -23.05 -1.75
CA VAL A 36 15.65 -22.84 -2.37
C VAL A 36 15.58 -21.86 -3.54
N ILE A 37 14.48 -21.84 -4.30
CA ILE A 37 14.27 -20.89 -5.40
C ILE A 37 14.00 -19.46 -4.87
N ILE A 38 13.31 -19.31 -3.74
CA ILE A 38 12.88 -18.01 -3.19
C ILE A 38 13.98 -17.30 -2.42
N VAL A 39 14.82 -18.03 -1.68
CA VAL A 39 15.83 -17.47 -0.77
C VAL A 39 16.89 -16.56 -1.44
N PRO A 40 17.48 -16.89 -2.60
CA PRO A 40 18.52 -16.04 -3.16
C PRO A 40 17.96 -14.70 -3.66
N GLU A 41 18.37 -13.60 -3.01
CA GLU A 41 17.99 -12.23 -3.38
C GLU A 41 18.33 -11.86 -4.83
N SER A 42 19.36 -12.48 -5.41
CA SER A 42 19.77 -12.28 -6.80
C SER A 42 18.75 -12.75 -7.84
N MET A 43 17.75 -13.54 -7.43
CA MET A 43 16.74 -14.11 -8.33
C MET A 43 15.31 -13.70 -7.93
N GLN A 44 15.15 -12.81 -6.96
CA GLN A 44 13.84 -12.30 -6.53
C GLN A 44 13.27 -11.37 -7.61
N GLY A 45 12.05 -11.67 -8.08
CA GLY A 45 11.35 -10.90 -9.11
C GLY A 45 11.70 -11.24 -10.56
N ALA A 46 12.68 -12.10 -10.81
CA ALA A 46 12.98 -12.56 -12.16
C ALA A 46 11.88 -13.50 -12.69
N PRO A 47 11.44 -13.38 -13.96
CA PRO A 47 10.47 -14.30 -14.56
C PRO A 47 10.96 -15.76 -14.57
N VAL A 48 12.29 -15.94 -14.56
CA VAL A 48 12.97 -17.25 -14.41
C VAL A 48 12.62 -17.95 -13.09
N SER A 49 12.37 -17.21 -12.01
CA SER A 49 12.01 -17.77 -10.70
C SER A 49 10.49 -17.92 -10.55
N LEU A 50 9.71 -16.99 -11.13
CA LEU A 50 8.26 -16.98 -10.98
C LEU A 50 7.56 -18.12 -11.73
N ALA A 51 7.96 -18.41 -12.97
CA ALA A 51 7.38 -19.47 -13.78
C ALA A 51 7.45 -20.87 -13.12
N PRO A 52 8.61 -21.35 -12.63
CA PRO A 52 8.67 -22.65 -11.95
C PRO A 52 7.89 -22.66 -10.63
N LEU A 53 7.85 -21.56 -9.88
CA LEU A 53 7.09 -21.47 -8.63
C LEU A 53 5.58 -21.62 -8.86
N ILE A 54 5.02 -21.01 -9.91
CA ILE A 54 3.61 -21.17 -10.27
C ILE A 54 3.31 -22.63 -10.62
N ILE A 55 4.20 -23.28 -11.37
CA ILE A 55 4.04 -24.68 -11.77
C ILE A 55 4.10 -25.60 -10.54
N LEU A 56 5.08 -25.41 -9.65
CA LEU A 56 5.24 -26.20 -8.42
C LEU A 56 4.04 -26.02 -7.48
N SER A 57 3.55 -24.78 -7.34
CA SER A 57 2.34 -24.47 -6.56
C SER A 57 1.10 -25.16 -7.13
N ALA A 58 0.89 -25.13 -8.44
CA ALA A 58 -0.24 -25.81 -9.10
C ALA A 58 -0.19 -27.34 -8.92
N ILE A 59 1.01 -27.94 -9.05
CA ILE A 59 1.22 -29.37 -8.84
C ILE A 59 0.91 -29.75 -7.38
N LYS A 60 1.44 -28.99 -6.42
CA LYS A 60 1.21 -29.20 -4.99
C LYS A 60 -0.26 -29.08 -4.62
N PHE A 61 -0.93 -28.03 -5.09
CA PHE A 61 -2.37 -27.87 -4.94
C PHE A 61 -3.14 -29.08 -5.49
N GLY A 62 -2.81 -29.52 -6.71
CA GLY A 62 -3.40 -30.70 -7.35
C GLY A 62 -3.24 -31.99 -6.53
N ILE A 63 -2.03 -32.24 -6.01
CA ILE A 63 -1.75 -33.41 -5.15
C ILE A 63 -2.57 -33.36 -3.85
N VAL A 64 -2.64 -32.18 -3.21
CA VAL A 64 -3.38 -31.98 -1.96
C VAL A 64 -4.87 -32.24 -2.17
N ILE A 65 -5.49 -31.64 -3.19
CA ILE A 65 -6.92 -31.85 -3.45
C ILE A 65 -7.22 -33.31 -3.82
N MET A 66 -6.33 -33.95 -4.60
CA MET A 66 -6.54 -35.30 -5.10
C MET A 66 -6.44 -36.36 -3.98
N TYR A 67 -5.46 -36.24 -3.09
CA TYR A 67 -5.14 -37.29 -2.12
C TYR A 67 -5.53 -36.96 -0.68
N TYR A 68 -5.39 -35.71 -0.24
CA TYR A 68 -5.72 -35.31 1.14
C TYR A 68 -7.17 -34.85 1.29
N MET A 69 -7.72 -34.17 0.27
CA MET A 69 -9.15 -33.84 0.21
C MET A 69 -9.99 -34.94 -0.45
N HIS A 70 -9.41 -36.13 -0.64
CA HIS A 70 -10.08 -37.34 -1.11
C HIS A 70 -10.76 -37.27 -2.49
N LEU A 71 -10.60 -36.23 -3.32
CA LEU A 71 -11.26 -36.13 -4.64
C LEU A 71 -11.03 -37.33 -5.56
N ARG A 72 -9.89 -38.03 -5.44
CA ARG A 72 -9.60 -39.25 -6.23
C ARG A 72 -10.41 -40.46 -5.80
N PHE A 73 -10.75 -40.53 -4.52
CA PHE A 73 -11.40 -41.66 -3.88
C PHE A 73 -12.89 -41.41 -3.61
N ASP A 74 -13.30 -40.15 -3.64
CA ASP A 74 -14.68 -39.70 -3.54
C ASP A 74 -15.46 -39.89 -4.85
N HIS A 75 -16.79 -39.80 -4.72
CA HIS A 75 -17.67 -39.92 -5.86
C HIS A 75 -17.57 -38.70 -6.80
N ARG A 76 -17.88 -38.93 -8.08
CA ARG A 76 -17.69 -37.93 -9.13
C ARG A 76 -18.46 -36.63 -8.92
N LEU A 77 -19.62 -36.61 -8.22
CA LEU A 77 -20.31 -35.33 -8.00
C LEU A 77 -19.56 -34.45 -7.00
N LEU A 78 -18.87 -35.00 -5.98
CA LEU A 78 -18.02 -34.19 -5.09
C LEU A 78 -16.88 -33.55 -5.87
N SER A 79 -16.24 -34.31 -6.76
CA SER A 79 -15.18 -33.79 -7.62
C SER A 79 -15.70 -32.69 -8.56
N ILE A 80 -16.89 -32.87 -9.14
CA ILE A 80 -17.52 -31.89 -10.03
C ILE A 80 -17.90 -30.62 -9.28
N VAL A 81 -18.55 -30.74 -8.11
CA VAL A 81 -18.95 -29.59 -7.29
C VAL A 81 -17.72 -28.80 -6.85
N PHE A 82 -16.68 -29.47 -6.34
CA PHE A 82 -15.44 -28.82 -5.94
C PHE A 82 -14.78 -28.08 -7.11
N LEU A 83 -14.62 -28.75 -8.26
CA LEU A 83 -13.99 -28.15 -9.43
C LEU A 83 -14.83 -27.01 -10.03
N SER A 84 -16.16 -27.12 -9.96
CA SER A 84 -17.05 -26.03 -10.39
C SER A 84 -16.91 -24.78 -9.51
N GLY A 85 -16.72 -24.96 -8.19
CA GLY A 85 -16.43 -23.85 -7.28
C GLY A 85 -15.07 -23.20 -7.55
N LEU A 86 -14.05 -24.00 -7.86
CA LEU A 86 -12.73 -23.48 -8.28
C LEU A 86 -12.84 -22.65 -9.56
N VAL A 87 -13.54 -23.15 -10.58
CA VAL A 87 -13.77 -22.42 -11.84
C VAL A 87 -14.55 -21.14 -11.60
N LEU A 88 -15.61 -21.19 -10.78
CA LEU A 88 -16.40 -20.01 -10.43
C LEU A 88 -15.57 -18.95 -9.70
N ALA A 89 -14.66 -19.35 -8.81
CA ALA A 89 -13.76 -18.43 -8.12
C ALA A 89 -12.82 -17.70 -9.08
N PHE A 90 -12.17 -18.43 -10.01
CA PHE A 90 -11.33 -17.82 -11.04
C PHE A 90 -12.14 -16.93 -11.99
N ALA A 91 -13.36 -17.33 -12.34
CA ALA A 91 -14.26 -16.53 -13.16
C ALA A 91 -14.66 -15.23 -12.45
N ALA A 92 -15.06 -15.30 -11.18
CA ALA A 92 -15.42 -14.14 -10.38
C ALA A 92 -14.24 -13.20 -10.16
N PHE A 93 -13.04 -13.73 -9.88
CA PHE A 93 -11.82 -12.93 -9.77
C PHE A 93 -11.47 -12.24 -11.09
N SER A 94 -11.52 -12.98 -12.21
CA SER A 94 -11.30 -12.41 -13.54
C SER A 94 -12.33 -11.33 -13.85
N TRP A 95 -13.59 -11.56 -13.51
CA TRP A 95 -14.67 -10.61 -13.70
C TRP A 95 -14.48 -9.35 -12.87
N LEU A 96 -14.03 -9.48 -11.62
CA LEU A 96 -13.69 -8.37 -10.74
C LEU A 96 -12.51 -7.56 -11.30
N MET A 97 -11.48 -8.24 -11.81
CA MET A 97 -10.34 -7.56 -12.44
C MET A 97 -10.75 -6.82 -13.72
N ILE A 98 -11.61 -7.42 -14.54
CA ILE A 98 -12.20 -6.77 -15.71
C ILE A 98 -13.03 -5.56 -15.28
N LEU A 99 -13.88 -5.70 -14.26
CA LEU A 99 -14.67 -4.61 -13.71
C LEU A 99 -13.76 -3.45 -13.30
N PHE A 100 -12.76 -3.68 -12.45
CA PHE A 100 -11.86 -2.59 -12.05
C PHE A 100 -11.07 -2.02 -13.22
N SER A 101 -10.68 -2.82 -14.22
CA SER A 101 -10.05 -2.30 -15.43
C SER A 101 -10.99 -1.44 -16.29
N ALA A 102 -12.29 -1.76 -16.32
CA ALA A 102 -13.29 -1.01 -17.06
C ALA A 102 -13.76 0.25 -16.31
N PHE A 103 -13.64 0.25 -14.98
CA PHE A 103 -14.03 1.32 -14.07
C PHE A 103 -12.83 2.12 -13.55
N THR A 104 -11.74 2.24 -14.32
CA THR A 104 -10.71 3.25 -14.06
C THR A 104 -11.10 4.55 -14.78
N PRO A 105 -11.80 5.52 -14.14
CA PRO A 105 -11.72 6.89 -14.62
C PRO A 105 -10.26 7.29 -14.47
N GLU A 106 -9.54 7.50 -15.58
CA GLU A 106 -8.17 8.02 -15.54
C GLU A 106 -8.22 9.36 -14.78
N PRO A 107 -7.78 9.42 -13.51
CA PRO A 107 -7.83 10.66 -12.74
C PRO A 107 -7.02 11.74 -13.45
N ARG A 108 -6.04 11.29 -14.25
CA ARG A 108 -5.14 12.05 -15.10
C ARG A 108 -5.86 12.83 -16.19
N GLU A 109 -6.90 12.27 -16.82
CA GLU A 109 -7.59 12.94 -17.93
C GLU A 109 -8.56 14.00 -17.40
N TYR A 110 -9.32 13.67 -16.35
CA TYR A 110 -10.18 14.63 -15.65
C TYR A 110 -9.34 15.76 -15.02
N ALA A 111 -8.23 15.42 -14.37
CA ALA A 111 -7.30 16.38 -13.80
C ALA A 111 -6.61 17.23 -14.88
N ARG A 112 -6.24 16.68 -16.05
CA ARG A 112 -5.69 17.48 -17.16
C ARG A 112 -6.73 18.42 -17.79
N ALA A 113 -7.98 17.97 -17.92
CA ALA A 113 -9.06 18.77 -18.49
C ALA A 113 -9.48 19.93 -17.57
N HIS A 114 -9.28 19.78 -16.25
CA HIS A 114 -9.61 20.80 -15.24
C HIS A 114 -8.36 21.34 -14.54
N ALA A 115 -7.17 21.05 -15.05
CA ALA A 115 -5.93 21.58 -14.52
C ALA A 115 -5.90 23.07 -14.84
N VAL A 116 -5.95 23.89 -13.79
CA VAL A 116 -5.52 25.28 -13.89
C VAL A 116 -4.02 25.28 -14.22
N PRO A 117 -3.58 25.99 -15.26
CA PRO A 117 -2.16 26.10 -15.57
C PRO A 117 -1.42 26.63 -14.35
N PHE A 118 -0.46 25.86 -13.84
CA PHE A 118 0.49 26.38 -12.85
C PHE A 118 1.39 27.37 -13.58
N THR A 119 1.05 28.65 -13.49
CA THR A 119 1.99 29.70 -13.85
C THR A 119 3.12 29.63 -12.83
N HIS A 120 4.26 29.09 -13.23
CA HIS A 120 5.50 29.40 -12.51
C HIS A 120 5.55 30.93 -12.41
N GLY A 121 5.48 31.44 -11.19
CA GLY A 121 5.79 32.82 -10.89
C GLY A 121 7.27 33.01 -11.20
N ASP A 122 7.57 33.23 -12.48
CA ASP A 122 8.85 33.75 -12.89
C ASP A 122 8.87 35.21 -12.46
N SER A 123 9.44 35.45 -11.28
CA SER A 123 10.12 36.70 -11.01
C SER A 123 11.27 36.83 -12.01
N GLY A 124 10.92 37.31 -13.21
CA GLY A 124 11.79 37.85 -14.24
C GLY A 124 12.82 36.89 -14.81
N HIS A 125 12.62 36.47 -16.06
CA HIS A 125 13.24 37.09 -17.23
C HIS A 125 12.47 36.75 -18.52
N MET A 126 12.18 37.78 -19.31
CA MET A 126 11.66 37.62 -20.67
C MET A 126 12.64 36.78 -21.52
N ALA A 127 12.33 35.52 -21.78
CA ALA A 127 12.95 34.75 -22.85
C ALA A 127 12.11 34.95 -24.12
N LYS A 128 12.43 36.02 -24.85
CA LYS A 128 11.99 36.27 -26.22
C LYS A 128 12.59 35.20 -27.14
N ALA A 129 11.78 34.63 -28.01
CA ALA A 129 12.24 33.81 -29.11
C ALA A 129 12.73 34.70 -30.26
N ASP A 130 14.02 34.64 -30.60
CA ASP A 130 14.55 34.64 -31.96
C ASP A 130 16.10 34.56 -32.02
N ASP A 131 16.58 33.66 -32.90
CA ASP A 131 17.66 33.90 -33.88
C ASP A 131 19.07 34.35 -33.39
N GLY A 132 20.02 33.40 -33.45
CA GLY A 132 21.29 33.54 -34.19
C GLY A 132 22.33 34.61 -33.83
N SER A 133 23.57 34.10 -33.64
CA SER A 133 24.87 34.73 -33.97
C SER A 133 25.54 35.72 -33.00
N HIS A 134 26.62 35.20 -32.38
CA HIS A 134 27.97 35.77 -32.17
C HIS A 134 28.16 37.25 -31.75
N GLY A 135 28.93 37.43 -30.67
CA GLY A 135 29.82 38.59 -30.53
C GLY A 135 30.19 38.95 -29.08
N ALA A 136 31.48 38.88 -28.78
CA ALA A 136 32.17 39.28 -27.56
C ALA A 136 31.78 40.67 -27.00
N ASP A 137 31.90 40.89 -25.68
CA ASP A 137 33.10 41.44 -25.02
C ASP A 137 32.81 41.97 -23.61
N SER A 138 33.83 41.82 -22.76
CA SER A 138 34.26 42.49 -21.52
C SER A 138 33.31 43.28 -20.60
N GLY A 139 33.52 43.11 -19.29
CA GLY A 139 33.07 44.08 -18.27
C GLY A 139 33.14 43.55 -16.84
N HIS A 140 34.18 43.93 -16.11
CA HIS A 140 34.58 43.49 -14.77
C HIS A 140 34.00 44.38 -13.64
N VAL A 141 34.20 43.92 -12.39
CA VAL A 141 34.28 44.66 -11.10
C VAL A 141 33.06 44.60 -10.15
N GLU A 142 33.18 43.65 -9.21
CA GLU A 142 33.16 43.77 -7.73
C GLU A 142 32.10 44.56 -6.93
N SER A 143 31.51 43.81 -5.99
CA SER A 143 31.56 44.02 -4.52
C SER A 143 30.65 45.07 -3.88
N HIS A 144 29.69 44.66 -3.05
CA HIS A 144 29.87 44.60 -1.58
C HIS A 144 28.63 43.99 -0.90
N SER A 145 28.83 43.62 0.34
CA SER A 145 28.09 42.77 1.25
C SER A 145 26.93 43.45 2.02
N GLU A 146 26.06 42.56 2.53
CA GLU A 146 25.34 42.58 3.83
C GLU A 146 24.46 43.80 4.19
N GLU A 147 23.16 43.59 4.40
CA GLU A 147 22.57 43.45 5.74
C GLU A 147 21.02 43.36 5.67
N GLU A 148 20.52 42.36 6.37
CA GLU A 148 19.20 42.16 6.99
C GLU A 148 18.26 43.37 7.07
N THR A 149 17.00 43.22 6.61
CA THR A 149 15.77 43.45 7.40
C THR A 149 14.55 43.01 6.57
N GLU A 150 13.78 42.08 7.13
CA GLU A 150 12.46 41.62 6.66
C GLU A 150 11.52 42.77 6.22
N PRO A 151 10.58 42.49 5.30
CA PRO A 151 9.22 42.37 5.82
C PRO A 151 8.45 41.17 5.25
N VAL A 152 8.05 40.28 6.16
CA VAL A 152 6.69 39.75 6.33
C VAL A 152 5.78 40.00 5.12
N SER A 153 5.70 39.01 4.23
CA SER A 153 4.68 38.97 3.18
C SER A 153 3.58 37.99 3.57
N GLU A 154 2.44 38.57 3.92
CA GLU A 154 1.16 37.91 4.14
C GLU A 154 0.82 36.90 3.04
N SER A 155 0.57 35.67 3.49
CA SER A 155 -0.65 34.90 3.22
C SER A 155 -1.22 34.99 1.79
N SER A 156 -0.85 34.01 0.95
CA SER A 156 -1.72 33.56 -0.14
C SER A 156 -1.63 32.05 -0.48
N ALA A 157 -1.03 31.20 0.38
CA ALA A 157 -0.78 29.78 0.08
C ALA A 157 -1.59 28.69 0.84
N PRO A 158 -2.83 28.90 1.36
CA PRO A 158 -3.46 27.83 2.17
C PRO A 158 -4.03 26.66 1.35
N ALA A 159 -4.30 26.81 0.05
CA ALA A 159 -5.09 25.83 -0.71
C ALA A 159 -4.25 24.73 -1.39
N SER A 160 -3.07 25.07 -1.94
CA SER A 160 -2.19 24.08 -2.60
C SER A 160 -1.55 23.16 -1.58
N ASP A 161 -1.05 23.72 -0.48
CA ASP A 161 -0.22 23.01 0.49
C ASP A 161 -1.09 22.10 1.37
N ALA A 162 -2.30 22.54 1.70
CA ALA A 162 -3.29 21.70 2.37
C ALA A 162 -3.69 20.48 1.52
N MET A 163 -3.73 20.61 0.19
CA MET A 163 -4.07 19.52 -0.72
C MET A 163 -2.91 18.51 -0.84
N VAL A 164 -1.66 18.98 -0.80
CA VAL A 164 -0.47 18.12 -0.68
C VAL A 164 -0.50 17.36 0.64
N GLY A 165 -0.71 18.05 1.77
CA GLY A 165 -0.76 17.42 3.09
C GLY A 165 -1.87 16.36 3.21
N GLN A 166 -3.05 16.63 2.64
CA GLN A 166 -4.13 15.62 2.57
C GLN A 166 -3.72 14.39 1.73
N THR A 167 -2.97 14.61 0.66
CA THR A 167 -2.49 13.52 -0.21
C THR A 167 -1.46 12.67 0.51
N VAL A 168 -0.55 13.27 1.28
CA VAL A 168 0.40 12.53 2.13
C VAL A 168 -0.35 11.72 3.18
N PHE A 169 -1.34 12.32 3.85
CA PHE A 169 -2.14 11.66 4.88
C PHE A 169 -2.90 10.42 4.37
N THR A 170 -3.49 10.54 3.17
CA THR A 170 -4.28 9.47 2.53
C THR A 170 -3.47 8.53 1.65
N GLY A 171 -2.21 8.87 1.40
CA GLY A 171 -1.31 8.19 0.47
C GLY A 171 -0.44 7.12 1.13
N VAL A 172 0.80 7.02 0.63
CA VAL A 172 1.73 5.93 0.94
C VAL A 172 2.18 5.88 2.41
N ALA A 173 2.13 7.02 3.11
CA ALA A 173 2.46 7.10 4.53
C ALA A 173 1.46 6.33 5.42
N GLY A 174 0.27 5.97 4.89
CA GLY A 174 -0.66 5.06 5.54
C GLY A 174 -1.40 5.62 6.76
N CYS A 175 -1.32 6.94 7.01
CA CYS A 175 -1.91 7.60 8.18
C CYS A 175 -3.42 7.32 8.28
N ALA A 176 -4.13 7.43 7.15
CA ALA A 176 -5.56 7.17 7.01
C ALA A 176 -5.99 5.73 7.36
N GLY A 177 -5.07 4.76 7.35
CA GLY A 177 -5.34 3.37 7.73
C GLY A 177 -5.57 3.19 9.23
N CYS A 178 -4.94 4.03 10.05
CA CYS A 178 -5.07 3.97 11.51
C CYS A 178 -5.88 5.13 12.08
N HIS A 179 -5.79 6.32 11.49
CA HIS A 179 -6.45 7.52 11.97
C HIS A 179 -7.61 7.92 11.06
N MET A 180 -8.68 8.45 11.67
CA MET A 180 -9.77 9.09 10.95
C MET A 180 -9.68 10.61 11.00
N ILE A 181 -10.27 11.25 9.98
CA ILE A 181 -10.52 12.69 9.94
C ILE A 181 -11.88 12.89 9.26
N GLU A 182 -12.84 13.48 9.95
CA GLU A 182 -14.16 13.78 9.37
C GLU A 182 -14.03 14.66 8.12
N GLY A 183 -14.77 14.33 7.07
CA GLY A 183 -14.75 15.06 5.81
C GLY A 183 -13.54 14.79 4.89
N VAL A 184 -12.57 13.97 5.31
CA VAL A 184 -11.44 13.55 4.45
C VAL A 184 -11.73 12.16 3.87
N PRO A 185 -11.89 12.04 2.54
CA PRO A 185 -12.16 10.75 1.89
C PRO A 185 -11.07 9.71 2.20
N GLY A 186 -11.46 8.53 2.66
CA GLY A 186 -10.55 7.43 2.98
C GLY A 186 -9.95 7.47 4.38
N ALA A 187 -10.06 8.59 5.11
CA ALA A 187 -9.60 8.74 6.49
C ALA A 187 -10.62 8.16 7.48
N VAL A 188 -10.72 6.83 7.56
CA VAL A 188 -11.71 6.12 8.40
C VAL A 188 -11.08 5.20 9.45
N GLY A 189 -9.75 5.29 9.66
CA GLY A 189 -9.03 4.46 10.61
C GLY A 189 -9.50 4.64 12.06
N GLN A 190 -9.57 3.54 12.81
CA GLN A 190 -10.06 3.50 14.20
C GLN A 190 -9.01 2.95 15.19
N LEU A 191 -7.81 2.63 14.71
CA LEU A 191 -6.75 2.06 15.53
C LEU A 191 -5.99 3.13 16.31
N GLY A 192 -5.88 4.33 15.74
CA GLY A 192 -5.34 5.53 16.38
C GLY A 192 -6.44 6.51 16.79
N PRO A 193 -6.09 7.57 17.53
CA PRO A 193 -7.02 8.64 17.89
C PRO A 193 -7.60 9.34 16.66
N ASP A 194 -8.84 9.81 16.80
CA ASP A 194 -9.49 10.70 15.84
C ASP A 194 -8.72 12.04 15.75
N LEU A 195 -8.38 12.43 14.52
CA LEU A 195 -7.58 13.62 14.22
C LEU A 195 -8.43 14.78 13.66
N THR A 196 -9.76 14.67 13.67
CA THR A 196 -10.68 15.69 13.15
C THR A 196 -10.44 17.09 13.74
N ASN A 197 -10.00 17.16 14.99
CA ASN A 197 -9.72 18.42 15.70
C ASN A 197 -8.28 18.48 16.23
N ILE A 198 -7.32 17.82 15.57
CA ILE A 198 -5.96 17.67 16.12
C ILE A 198 -5.21 18.99 16.27
N GLY A 199 -5.48 19.97 15.41
CA GLY A 199 -4.89 21.31 15.46
C GLY A 199 -5.28 22.12 16.71
N THR A 200 -6.41 21.80 17.35
CA THR A 200 -6.82 22.40 18.64
C THR A 200 -6.51 21.47 19.81
N VAL A 201 -6.82 20.19 19.68
CA VAL A 201 -6.63 19.20 20.75
C VAL A 201 -5.15 18.97 21.06
N GLY A 202 -4.26 19.06 20.07
CA GLY A 202 -2.81 18.86 20.23
C GLY A 202 -2.20 19.75 21.32
N ASP A 203 -2.67 21.00 21.44
CA ASP A 203 -2.19 21.98 22.42
C ASP A 203 -2.48 21.58 23.88
N THR A 204 -3.43 20.66 24.06
CA THR A 204 -3.87 20.18 25.38
C THR A 204 -3.20 18.88 25.82
N ARG A 205 -2.45 18.22 24.93
CA ARG A 205 -1.89 16.88 25.17
C ARG A 205 -0.66 16.91 26.06
N VAL A 206 0.23 17.88 25.84
CA VAL A 206 1.49 18.00 26.56
C VAL A 206 1.63 19.43 27.07
N SER A 207 1.75 19.59 28.38
CA SER A 207 1.84 20.92 29.01
C SER A 207 3.09 21.67 28.53
N GLY A 208 2.89 22.88 28.00
CA GLY A 208 3.96 23.74 27.52
C GLY A 208 4.45 23.43 26.10
N MET A 209 3.78 22.54 25.36
CA MET A 209 4.06 22.21 23.97
C MET A 209 2.94 22.74 23.07
N SER A 210 3.28 23.37 21.95
CA SER A 210 2.27 23.82 20.98
C SER A 210 1.62 22.64 20.26
N ALA A 211 0.40 22.81 19.73
CA ALA A 211 -0.23 21.80 18.87
C ALA A 211 0.65 21.37 17.68
N ARG A 212 1.37 22.32 17.06
CA ARG A 212 2.26 22.03 15.93
C ARG A 212 3.43 21.17 16.36
N ASP A 213 4.09 21.54 17.47
CA ASP A 213 5.21 20.77 18.01
C ASP A 213 4.77 19.37 18.45
N TYR A 214 3.58 19.27 19.05
CA TYR A 214 2.96 17.99 19.41
C TYR A 214 2.74 17.09 18.19
N ILE A 215 2.21 17.63 17.10
CA ILE A 215 2.00 16.87 15.85
C ILE A 215 3.35 16.43 15.27
N VAL A 216 4.34 17.32 15.21
CA VAL A 216 5.68 17.00 14.71
C VAL A 216 6.33 15.90 15.55
N ASP A 217 6.30 16.02 16.87
CA ASP A 217 6.88 15.04 17.79
C ASP A 217 6.13 13.70 17.73
N SER A 218 4.80 13.72 17.60
CA SER A 218 4.00 12.49 17.44
C SER A 218 4.35 11.72 16.17
N ILE A 219 4.72 12.39 15.08
CA ILE A 219 5.09 11.72 13.82
C ILE A 219 6.55 11.25 13.84
N LYS A 220 7.46 12.05 14.40
CA LYS A 220 8.90 11.72 14.44
C LYS A 220 9.24 10.74 15.57
N ASN A 221 8.58 10.88 16.72
CA ASN A 221 8.80 10.13 17.96
C ASN A 221 7.48 9.58 18.54
N PRO A 222 6.75 8.69 17.82
CA PRO A 222 5.39 8.25 18.19
C PRO A 222 5.28 7.53 19.55
N ALA A 223 6.40 7.08 20.11
CA ALA A 223 6.44 6.44 21.43
C ALA A 223 6.73 7.41 22.58
N ALA A 224 7.08 8.68 22.29
CA ALA A 224 7.41 9.68 23.32
C ALA A 224 6.19 10.11 24.14
N TYR A 225 5.03 10.22 23.48
CA TYR A 225 3.76 10.46 24.11
C TYR A 225 2.67 9.61 23.44
N VAL A 226 1.94 8.83 24.24
CA VAL A 226 0.84 7.99 23.76
C VAL A 226 -0.44 8.45 24.43
N VAL A 227 -1.45 8.78 23.63
CA VAL A 227 -2.76 9.21 24.12
C VAL A 227 -3.40 8.11 24.96
N ASP A 228 -3.96 8.48 26.12
CA ASP A 228 -4.67 7.55 27.00
C ASP A 228 -5.73 6.74 26.25
N GLY A 229 -5.76 5.43 26.50
CA GLY A 229 -6.68 4.50 25.84
C GLY A 229 -6.19 3.92 24.51
N TYR A 230 -5.03 4.36 24.00
CA TYR A 230 -4.42 3.82 22.78
C TYR A 230 -3.16 3.01 23.07
N ALA A 231 -2.93 1.98 22.26
CA ALA A 231 -1.69 1.21 22.30
C ALA A 231 -0.58 1.93 21.52
N PRO A 232 0.71 1.75 21.86
CA PRO A 232 1.84 2.33 21.14
C PRO A 232 2.10 1.61 19.82
N ILE A 233 1.16 1.71 18.87
CA ILE A 233 1.18 1.00 17.58
C ILE A 233 1.55 1.88 16.39
N MET A 234 1.65 3.20 16.58
CA MET A 234 2.08 4.10 15.52
C MET A 234 3.54 3.80 15.15
N PRO A 235 3.85 3.42 13.89
CA PRO A 235 5.20 3.01 13.51
C PRO A 235 6.22 4.14 13.65
N ALA A 236 7.48 3.81 13.92
CA ALA A 236 8.57 4.80 13.85
C ALA A 236 9.03 5.02 12.39
N GLY A 237 9.71 6.14 12.13
CA GLY A 237 10.30 6.42 10.81
C GLY A 237 9.29 6.81 9.71
N LEU A 238 8.10 7.30 10.07
CA LEU A 238 7.12 7.79 9.08
C LEU A 238 7.65 9.00 8.32
N ALA A 239 8.32 9.92 9.02
CA ALA A 239 8.89 11.13 8.40
C ALA A 239 9.94 10.80 7.32
N ASP A 240 10.63 9.65 7.43
CA ASP A 240 11.64 9.22 6.47
C ASP A 240 11.05 8.71 5.14
N GLN A 241 9.72 8.56 5.07
CA GLN A 241 9.00 8.08 3.87
C GLN A 241 8.50 9.21 2.97
N MET A 242 8.80 10.46 3.32
CA MET A 242 8.35 11.66 2.62
C MET A 242 9.45 12.71 2.59
N THR A 243 9.35 13.67 1.67
CA THR A 243 10.26 14.83 1.66
C THR A 243 9.96 15.79 2.81
N ASP A 244 10.88 16.70 3.12
CA ASP A 244 10.65 17.73 4.13
C ASP A 244 9.46 18.63 3.77
N ASP A 245 9.27 18.93 2.48
CA ASP A 245 8.14 19.74 1.99
C ASP A 245 6.80 18.99 2.15
N GLU A 246 6.78 17.69 1.86
CA GLU A 246 5.61 16.83 2.08
C GLU A 246 5.28 16.70 3.57
N PHE A 247 6.31 16.56 4.41
CA PHE A 247 6.16 16.52 5.87
C PHE A 247 5.58 17.82 6.41
N ASN A 248 6.12 18.97 6.00
CA ASN A 248 5.62 20.28 6.43
C ASN A 248 4.17 20.49 5.94
N SER A 249 3.87 20.14 4.69
CA SER A 249 2.51 20.20 4.15
C SER A 249 1.54 19.31 4.93
N LEU A 250 1.97 18.10 5.35
CA LEU A 250 1.19 17.20 6.20
C LEU A 250 0.91 17.84 7.57
N VAL A 251 1.92 18.41 8.21
CA VAL A 251 1.78 19.08 9.51
C VAL A 251 0.80 20.25 9.39
N ASP A 252 0.92 21.07 8.36
CA ASP A 252 0.05 22.23 8.15
C ASP A 252 -1.40 21.80 7.83
N PHE A 253 -1.57 20.72 7.06
CA PHE A 253 -2.87 20.09 6.87
C PHE A 253 -3.49 19.61 8.18
N LEU A 254 -2.73 18.95 9.06
CA LEU A 254 -3.20 18.52 10.38
C LEU A 254 -3.51 19.70 11.30
N MET A 255 -2.70 20.76 11.26
CA MET A 255 -2.96 22.01 11.99
C MET A 255 -4.24 22.72 11.54
N SER A 256 -4.65 22.53 10.28
CA SER A 256 -5.93 23.05 9.77
C SER A 256 -7.17 22.31 10.30
N LYS A 257 -7.02 21.20 11.01
CA LYS A 257 -8.12 20.37 11.55
C LYS A 257 -8.48 20.83 12.96
N GLN A 258 -9.60 21.53 13.11
CA GLN A 258 -9.99 22.22 14.35
C GLN A 258 -11.47 22.04 14.69
#